data_AF-A0A497B8E7-F1
#
_entry.id   AF-A0A497B8E7-F1
#
_cell.length_a   1.000
_cell.length_b   1.000
_cell.length_c   1.000
_cell.angle_alpha   90.00
_cell.angle_beta   90.00
_cell.angle_gamma   90.00
#
_symmetry.space_group_name_H-M   'P 1'
#
loop_
_entity.id
_entity.type
_entity.pdbx_description
1 polymer ?
#
loop_
_entity_poly.entity_id
_entity_poly.type
_entity_poly.pdbx_seq_one_letter_code
_entity_poly.pdbx_strand_id
1 'polypeptide(L)'
;MGDTVRVSVVFPRQLWEEVKRLIPAGQRSKVIAEATEREIRRRKRMESLERIKALQEELYRKYGEMPSCVEDIRQMREERDAEITGLR
;
A
#
# COMPACT_ATOMS: atom_id res chain seq x y z
N MET A 1 16.26 -24.57 1.56
CA MET A 1 16.58 -23.94 2.87
C MET A 1 17.93 -23.24 2.77
N GLY A 2 18.08 -22.26 1.86
CA GLY A 2 19.41 -21.73 1.49
C GLY A 2 19.70 -20.30 1.91
N ASP A 3 18.70 -19.49 2.26
CA ASP A 3 18.89 -18.05 2.47
C ASP A 3 18.10 -17.56 3.68
N THR A 4 18.59 -17.90 4.88
CA THR A 4 18.02 -17.43 6.14
C THR A 4 19.13 -16.93 7.04
N VAL A 5 19.00 -15.71 7.55
CA VAL A 5 19.95 -15.11 8.50
C VAL A 5 19.41 -15.28 9.93
N ARG A 6 20.26 -15.73 10.86
CA ARG A 6 19.91 -15.75 12.28
C ARG A 6 20.05 -14.35 12.85
N VAL A 7 18.94 -13.82 13.36
CA VAL A 7 18.87 -12.51 14.01
C VAL A 7 18.49 -12.68 15.48
N SER A 8 19.03 -11.80 16.33
CA SER A 8 18.60 -11.69 17.73
C SER A 8 17.62 -10.52 17.84
N VAL A 9 16.45 -10.76 18.44
CA VAL A 9 15.41 -9.75 18.62
C VAL A 9 14.95 -9.74 20.08
N VAL A 10 14.67 -8.55 20.60
CA VAL A 10 14.10 -8.39 21.93
C VAL A 10 12.60 -8.57 21.84
N PHE A 11 12.05 -9.47 22.65
CA PHE A 11 10.61 -9.74 22.71
C PHE A 11 10.07 -9.43 24.11
N PRO A 12 8.91 -8.77 24.23
CA PRO A 12 8.23 -8.65 25.51
C PRO A 12 7.96 -10.02 26.11
N ARG A 13 8.31 -10.21 27.39
CA ARG A 13 8.21 -11.51 28.06
C ARG A 13 6.78 -12.07 28.00
N GLN A 14 5.78 -11.26 28.31
CA GLN A 14 4.38 -11.67 28.30
C GLN A 14 3.93 -12.15 26.92
N LEU A 15 4.26 -11.40 25.86
CA LEU A 15 3.95 -11.77 24.49
C LEU A 15 4.64 -13.07 24.08
N TRP A 16 5.89 -13.29 24.50
CA TRP A 16 6.60 -14.53 24.20
C TRP A 16 5.99 -15.75 24.91
N GLU A 17 5.46 -15.59 26.12
CA GLU A 17 4.72 -16.66 26.80
C GLU A 17 3.45 -17.05 26.03
N GLU A 18 2.72 -16.08 25.49
CA GLU A 18 1.55 -16.34 24.64
C GLU A 18 1.94 -17.06 23.35
N VAL A 19 3.01 -16.61 22.69
CA VAL A 19 3.56 -17.28 21.50
C VAL A 19 3.93 -18.73 21.82
N LYS A 20 4.57 -18.99 22.97
CA LYS A 20 4.91 -20.37 23.38
C LYS A 20 3.69 -21.24 23.61
N ARG A 21 2.62 -20.66 24.16
CA ARG A 21 1.35 -21.35 24.44
C ARG A 21 0.58 -21.69 23.17
N LEU A 22 0.55 -20.78 22.20
CA LEU A 22 -0.30 -20.89 21.01
C LEU A 22 0.42 -21.50 19.80
N ILE A 23 1.74 -21.35 19.70
CA ILE A 23 2.50 -21.69 18.49
C ILE A 23 3.51 -22.81 18.78
N PRO A 24 3.46 -23.94 18.04
CA PRO A 24 4.43 -25.02 18.16
C PRO A 24 5.87 -24.55 17.94
N ALA A 25 6.83 -25.11 18.68
CA ALA A 25 8.22 -24.64 18.68
C ALA A 25 8.85 -24.54 17.28
N GLY A 26 8.59 -25.51 16.39
CA GLY A 26 9.10 -25.52 15.01
C GLY A 26 8.45 -24.50 14.06
N GLN A 27 7.35 -23.86 14.46
CA GLN A 27 6.61 -22.92 13.60
C GLN A 27 6.78 -21.45 14.02
N ARG A 28 7.32 -21.18 15.21
CA ARG A 28 7.44 -19.82 15.77
C ARG A 28 8.21 -18.88 14.85
N SER A 29 9.37 -19.31 14.35
CA SER A 29 10.18 -18.50 13.43
C SER A 29 9.44 -18.16 12.14
N LYS A 30 8.67 -19.11 11.60
CA LYS A 30 7.84 -18.87 10.41
C LYS A 30 6.75 -17.83 10.68
N VAL A 31 6.03 -17.97 11.78
CA VAL A 31 4.96 -17.01 12.14
C VAL A 31 5.53 -15.60 12.36
N ILE A 32 6.67 -15.48 13.04
CA ILE A 32 7.33 -14.18 13.24
C ILE A 32 7.78 -13.58 11.91
N ALA A 33 8.36 -14.38 11.01
CA ALA A 33 8.76 -13.92 9.69
C ALA A 33 7.55 -13.41 8.88
N GLU A 34 6.45 -14.17 8.86
CA GLU A 34 5.21 -13.78 8.16
C GLU A 34 4.60 -12.50 8.75
N ALA A 35 4.58 -12.37 10.09
CA ALA A 35 4.11 -11.15 10.74
C ALA A 35 4.99 -9.94 10.38
N THR A 36 6.32 -10.14 10.34
CA THR A 36 7.28 -9.10 9.98
C THR A 36 7.10 -8.66 8.52
N GLU A 37 6.94 -9.60 7.60
CA GLU A 37 6.69 -9.31 6.18
C GLU A 37 5.38 -8.53 5.99
N ARG A 38 4.33 -8.91 6.72
CA ARG A 38 3.03 -8.23 6.68
C ARG A 38 3.13 -6.78 7.14
N GLU A 39 3.89 -6.52 8.21
CA GLU A 39 4.13 -5.18 8.72
C GLU A 39 4.99 -4.34 7.76
N ILE A 40 6.04 -4.91 7.15
CA ILE A 40 6.83 -4.22 6.13
C ILE A 40 5.95 -3.81 4.95
N ARG A 41 5.09 -4.72 4.46
CA ARG A 41 4.14 -4.41 3.38
C ARG A 41 3.16 -3.30 3.79
N ARG A 42 2.70 -3.29 5.04
CA ARG A 42 1.84 -2.21 5.56
C ARG A 42 2.57 -0.87 5.54
N ARG A 43 3.81 -0.81 6.03
CA ARG A 43 4.62 0.43 6.06
C ARG A 43 4.89 0.98 4.66
N LYS A 44 5.27 0.14 3.69
CA LYS A 44 5.48 0.57 2.29
C LYS A 44 4.22 1.18 1.66
N ARG A 45 3.04 0.62 1.97
CA ARG A 45 1.76 1.19 1.52
C ARG A 45 1.50 2.56 2.14
N MET A 46 1.77 2.71 3.43
CA MET A 46 1.63 4.00 4.12
C MET A 46 2.56 5.06 3.55
N GLU A 47 3.82 4.71 3.30
CA GLU A 47 4.80 5.63 2.68
C GLU A 47 4.33 6.09 1.29
N SER A 48 3.71 5.19 0.52
CA SER A 48 3.14 5.54 -0.79
C SER A 48 1.98 6.53 -0.66
N LEU A 49 1.11 6.36 0.34
CA LEU A 49 0.03 7.30 0.63
C LEU A 49 0.55 8.66 1.10
N GLU A 50 1.59 8.68 1.92
CA GLU A 50 2.24 9.92 2.37
C GLU A 50 2.84 10.68 1.19
N ARG A 51 3.49 9.99 0.25
CA ARG A 51 4.00 10.60 -1.00
C ARG A 51 2.89 11.16 -1.87
N ILE A 52 1.76 10.45 -2.01
CA ILE A 52 0.59 10.94 -2.75
C ILE A 52 0.03 12.21 -2.10
N LYS A 53 -0.09 12.22 -0.77
CA LYS A 53 -0.56 13.40 -0.03
C LYS A 53 0.38 14.59 -0.23
N ALA A 54 1.69 14.37 -0.14
CA ALA A 54 2.68 15.42 -0.37
C ALA A 54 2.58 15.99 -1.79
N LEU A 55 2.43 15.14 -2.80
CA LEU A 55 2.22 15.56 -4.19
C LEU A 55 0.92 16.36 -4.34
N GLN A 56 -0.17 15.90 -3.73
CA GLN A 56 -1.45 16.61 -3.76
C GLN A 56 -1.33 18.01 -3.15
N GLU A 57 -0.64 18.15 -2.02
CA GLU A 57 -0.38 19.45 -1.39
C GLU A 57 0.49 20.35 -2.27
N GLU A 58 1.49 19.80 -2.96
CA GLU A 58 2.33 20.54 -3.90
C GLU A 58 1.51 21.07 -5.09
N LEU A 59 0.68 20.21 -5.70
CA LEU A 59 -0.20 20.58 -6.79
C LEU A 59 -1.22 21.63 -6.36
N TYR A 60 -1.82 21.47 -5.19
CA TYR A 60 -2.76 22.45 -4.65
C TYR A 60 -2.08 23.80 -4.39
N ARG A 61 -0.85 23.81 -3.85
CA ARG A 61 -0.10 25.06 -3.68
C ARG A 61 0.23 25.75 -5.00
N LYS A 62 0.52 24.97 -6.05
CA LYS A 62 0.92 25.50 -7.35
C LYS A 62 -0.25 25.98 -8.20
N TYR A 63 -1.37 25.25 -8.17
CA TYR A 63 -2.50 25.46 -9.09
C TYR A 63 -3.78 25.91 -8.39
N GLY A 64 -3.82 25.87 -7.05
CA GLY A 64 -5.04 26.12 -6.28
C GLY A 64 -6.07 25.00 -6.43
N GLU A 65 -7.33 25.34 -6.17
CA GLU A 65 -8.45 24.44 -6.45
C GLU A 65 -8.71 24.40 -7.96
N MET A 66 -8.47 23.24 -8.58
CA MET A 66 -8.75 23.07 -10.01
C MET A 66 -10.23 22.75 -10.21
N PRO A 67 -10.92 23.41 -11.16
CA PRO A 67 -12.29 23.07 -11.51
C PRO A 67 -12.38 21.62 -12.03
N SER A 68 -13.54 20.99 -11.80
CA SER A 68 -13.79 19.62 -12.27
C SER A 68 -13.76 19.58 -13.80
N CYS A 69 -12.93 18.69 -14.36
CA CYS A 69 -12.84 18.43 -15.80
C CYS A 69 -13.63 17.17 -16.23
N VAL A 70 -14.50 16.65 -15.37
CA VAL A 70 -15.24 15.40 -15.63
C VAL A 70 -16.13 15.52 -16.86
N GLU A 71 -16.85 16.64 -16.99
CA GLU A 71 -17.71 16.88 -18.16
C GLU A 71 -16.89 17.10 -19.44
N ASP A 72 -15.76 17.80 -19.36
CA ASP A 72 -14.85 17.98 -20.50
C ASP A 72 -14.33 16.62 -21.00
N ILE A 73 -13.89 15.75 -20.08
CA ILE A 73 -13.40 14.40 -20.43
C ILE A 73 -14.53 13.54 -21.01
N ARG A 74 -15.75 13.66 -20.46
CA ARG A 74 -16.91 12.94 -20.97
C ARG A 74 -17.21 13.37 -22.41
N GLN A 75 -17.28 14.67 -22.67
CA GLN A 75 -17.54 15.21 -23.99
C GLN A 75 -16.47 14.76 -25.00
N MET A 76 -15.18 14.82 -24.64
CA MET A 76 -14.09 14.33 -25.50
C MET A 76 -14.21 12.83 -25.83
N ARG A 77 -14.73 12.02 -24.90
CA ARG A 77 -14.97 10.59 -25.15
C ARG A 77 -16.15 10.37 -26.09
N GLU A 78 -17.24 11.09 -25.87
CA GLU A 78 -18.43 11.03 -26.73
C GLU A 78 -18.10 11.46 -28.17
N GLU A 79 -17.34 12.55 -28.34
CA GLU A 79 -16.84 13.02 -29.64
C GLU A 79 -15.98 11.96 -30.33
N ARG A 80 -15.01 11.38 -29.60
CA ARG A 80 -14.14 10.32 -30.14
C ARG A 80 -14.93 9.06 -30.50
N ASP A 81 -15.86 8.64 -29.66
CA ASP A 81 -16.64 7.41 -29.89
C ASP A 81 -17.61 7.60 -31.07
N ALA A 82 -18.14 8.81 -31.28
CA ALA A 82 -18.88 9.18 -32.49
C ALA A 82 -18.00 9.16 -33.75
N GLU A 83 -16.76 9.65 -33.68
CA GLU A 83 -15.78 9.55 -34.78
C GLU A 83 -15.43 8.10 -35.14
N ILE A 84 -15.28 7.22 -34.14
CA ILE A 84 -14.94 5.80 -34.33
C ILE A 84 -16.12 5.01 -34.90
N THR A 85 -17.34 5.27 -34.43
CA THR A 85 -18.53 4.50 -34.81
C THR A 85 -19.25 5.04 -36.05
N GLY A 86 -18.93 6.26 -36.48
CA GLY A 86 -19.53 6.91 -37.66
C GLY A 86 -21.02 7.23 -37.53
N LEU A 87 -21.58 7.06 -36.33
CA LEU A 87 -22.97 7.40 -36.01
C LEU A 87 -23.02 8.85 -35.54
N ARG A 88 -23.59 9.71 -36.40
CA ARG A 88 -24.09 11.04 -36.03
C ARG A 88 -25.56 10.96 -35.64
#